data_AF-A0A521LYB7-F1
#
_entry.id   AF-A0A521LYB7-F1
#
_cell.length_a   1.000
_cell.length_b   1.000
_cell.length_c   1.000
_cell.angle_alpha   90.00
_cell.angle_beta   90.00
_cell.angle_gamma   90.00
#
_symmetry.space_group_name_H-M   'P 1'
#
loop_
_entity.id
_entity.type
_entity.pdbx_description
1 polymer ?
#
loop_
_entity_poly.entity_id
_entity_poly.type
_entity_poly.pdbx_seq_one_letter_code
_entity_poly.pdbx_strand_id
1 'polypeptide(L)'
;MTRLSLVLVILIGWTLPALADGCYICTSGSGCGQYCRYSGADNADNRKKCAAANCKIGGTASCPTGVNIKTCSAARPLDRLHQLATFAEERPQ
;
A
#
# COMPACT_ATOMS: atom_id res chain seq x y z
N MET A 1 12.53 -56.59 -4.52
CA MET A 1 13.33 -55.70 -3.66
C MET A 1 13.91 -54.65 -4.60
N THR A 2 13.58 -53.36 -4.59
CA THR A 2 13.12 -52.42 -3.55
C THR A 2 12.44 -51.25 -4.28
N ARG A 3 11.32 -50.78 -3.73
CA ARG A 3 10.59 -49.59 -4.20
C ARG A 3 11.34 -48.35 -3.70
N LEU A 4 11.73 -47.44 -4.59
CA LEU A 4 12.06 -46.06 -4.20
C LEU A 4 11.05 -45.12 -4.88
N SER A 5 10.01 -44.80 -4.12
CA SER A 5 9.00 -43.81 -4.46
C SER A 5 9.63 -42.42 -4.45
N LEU A 6 9.61 -41.75 -5.60
CA LEU A 6 10.03 -40.36 -5.76
C LEU A 6 8.86 -39.46 -5.35
N VAL A 7 8.73 -39.19 -4.04
CA VAL A 7 7.75 -38.22 -3.52
C VAL A 7 8.30 -36.82 -3.78
N LEU A 8 7.89 -36.22 -4.90
CA LEU A 8 8.11 -34.81 -5.22
C LEU A 8 7.24 -33.98 -4.25
N VAL A 9 7.86 -33.45 -3.20
CA VAL A 9 7.22 -32.51 -2.27
C VAL A 9 6.97 -31.19 -3.03
N ILE A 10 5.74 -31.00 -3.48
CA ILE A 10 5.27 -29.73 -4.04
C ILE A 10 5.12 -28.74 -2.86
N LEU A 11 6.18 -27.97 -2.61
CA LEU A 11 6.11 -26.79 -1.77
C LEU A 11 5.35 -25.71 -2.54
N ILE A 12 4.03 -25.67 -2.36
CA ILE A 12 3.20 -24.55 -2.81
C ILE A 12 3.54 -23.37 -1.88
N GLY A 13 4.54 -22.58 -2.27
CA GLY A 13 4.83 -21.31 -1.63
C GLY A 13 3.67 -20.36 -1.85
N TRP A 14 2.84 -20.16 -0.84
CA TRP A 14 1.90 -19.05 -0.82
C TRP A 14 2.73 -17.76 -0.75
N THR A 15 2.91 -17.11 -1.90
CA THR A 15 3.43 -15.75 -1.94
C THR A 15 2.38 -14.85 -1.29
N LEU A 16 2.60 -14.49 -0.02
CA LEU A 16 1.87 -13.38 0.60
C LEU A 16 2.00 -12.17 -0.34
N PRO A 17 0.91 -11.44 -0.66
CA PRO A 17 1.04 -10.23 -1.44
C PRO A 17 1.99 -9.33 -0.67
N ALA A 18 3.16 -9.06 -1.24
CA ALA A 18 4.08 -8.11 -0.65
C ALA A 18 3.31 -6.80 -0.50
N LEU A 19 2.96 -6.44 0.74
CA LEU A 19 2.39 -5.14 1.08
C LEU A 19 3.52 -4.10 0.96
N ALA A 20 4.08 -3.95 -0.23
CA ALA A 20 5.04 -2.91 -0.52
C ALA A 20 4.25 -1.60 -0.58
N ASP A 21 4.63 -0.63 0.25
CA ASP A 21 4.14 0.73 0.07
C ASP A 21 4.61 1.23 -1.31
N GLY A 22 3.64 1.57 -2.16
CA GLY A 22 3.89 2.15 -3.47
C GLY A 22 3.65 3.64 -3.48
N CYS A 23 4.13 4.33 -4.50
CA CYS A 23 3.82 5.74 -4.71
C CYS A 23 3.21 5.95 -6.10
N TYR A 24 2.29 6.90 -6.19
CA TYR A 24 1.89 7.46 -7.46
C TYR A 24 2.71 8.71 -7.75
N ILE A 25 3.09 8.89 -9.01
CA ILE A 25 3.67 10.13 -9.51
C ILE A 25 2.53 11.12 -9.68
N CYS A 26 2.64 12.29 -9.05
CA CYS A 26 1.69 13.38 -9.21
C CYS A 26 2.22 14.33 -10.29
N THR A 27 1.42 14.63 -11.31
CA THR A 27 1.80 15.56 -12.37
C THR A 27 1.74 17.01 -11.90
N SER A 28 2.29 17.91 -12.72
CA SER A 28 2.19 19.36 -12.53
C SER A 28 0.73 19.80 -12.27
N GLY A 29 0.55 20.72 -11.32
CA GLY A 29 -0.76 21.19 -10.87
C GLY A 29 -1.43 20.32 -9.81
N SER A 30 -0.70 19.36 -9.22
CA SER A 30 -1.13 18.62 -8.02
C SER A 30 -0.86 19.45 -6.75
N GLY A 31 -1.83 19.50 -5.84
CA GLY A 31 -1.68 20.16 -4.54
C GLY A 31 -0.96 19.33 -3.48
N CYS A 32 -0.90 18.00 -3.65
CA CYS A 32 -0.32 17.06 -2.68
C CYS A 32 1.23 17.00 -2.70
N GLY A 33 1.88 17.49 -3.77
CA GLY A 33 3.32 17.38 -3.97
C GLY A 33 3.67 16.60 -5.23
N GLN A 34 4.87 16.00 -5.23
CA GLN A 34 5.43 15.26 -6.37
C GLN A 34 4.96 13.80 -6.38
N TYR A 35 4.71 13.23 -5.19
CA TYR A 35 4.31 11.83 -5.04
C TYR A 35 3.18 11.67 -4.04
N CYS A 36 2.36 10.64 -4.22
CA CYS A 36 1.37 10.20 -3.24
C CYS A 36 1.62 8.75 -2.85
N ARG A 37 1.96 8.51 -1.58
CA ARG A 37 2.24 7.20 -1.01
C ARG A 37 0.96 6.46 -0.65
N TYR A 38 0.84 5.21 -1.07
CA TYR A 38 -0.23 4.29 -0.72
C TYR A 38 0.34 3.00 -0.16
N SER A 39 -0.48 2.28 0.59
CA SER A 39 -0.12 0.98 1.18
C SER A 39 -0.87 -0.14 0.47
N GLY A 40 -0.19 -1.27 0.28
CA GLY A 40 -0.74 -2.42 -0.44
C GLY A 40 -0.67 -2.26 -1.95
N ALA A 41 -1.57 -2.93 -2.67
CA ALA A 41 -1.55 -2.95 -4.14
C ALA A 41 -2.05 -1.65 -4.77
N ASP A 42 -1.59 -1.38 -5.99
CA ASP A 42 -2.20 -0.39 -6.87
C ASP A 42 -3.63 -0.84 -7.20
N ASN A 43 -4.62 -0.06 -6.73
CA ASN A 43 -6.02 -0.32 -6.96
C ASN A 43 -6.81 0.99 -7.05
N ALA A 44 -8.05 0.90 -7.50
CA ALA A 44 -8.92 2.05 -7.70
C ALA A 44 -9.12 2.86 -6.41
N ASP A 45 -9.17 2.22 -5.24
CA ASP A 45 -9.35 2.90 -3.96
C ASP A 45 -8.13 3.74 -3.58
N ASN A 46 -6.93 3.20 -3.71
CA ASN A 46 -5.68 3.93 -3.48
C ASN A 46 -5.52 5.09 -4.46
N ARG A 47 -5.91 4.90 -5.73
CA ARG A 47 -5.93 5.97 -6.72
C ARG A 47 -6.93 7.08 -6.37
N LYS A 48 -8.15 6.73 -5.95
CA LYS A 48 -9.16 7.69 -5.49
C LYS A 48 -8.71 8.47 -4.26
N LYS A 49 -8.05 7.80 -3.31
CA LYS A 49 -7.50 8.45 -2.10
C LYS A 49 -6.45 9.50 -2.46
N CYS A 50 -5.52 9.18 -3.37
CA CYS A 50 -4.55 10.15 -3.85
C CYS A 50 -5.17 11.27 -4.69
N ALA A 51 -6.16 10.95 -5.53
CA ALA A 51 -6.91 11.97 -6.26
C ALA A 51 -7.64 12.94 -5.31
N ALA A 52 -8.23 12.45 -4.22
CA ALA A 52 -8.85 13.26 -3.17
C ALA A 52 -7.85 14.13 -2.41
N ALA A 53 -6.59 13.67 -2.29
CA ALA A 53 -5.48 14.48 -1.80
C ALA A 53 -4.98 15.51 -2.82
N ASN A 54 -5.69 15.74 -3.93
CA ASN A 54 -5.31 16.64 -5.02
C ASN A 54 -3.99 16.21 -5.70
N CYS A 55 -3.78 14.89 -5.87
CA CYS A 55 -2.75 14.34 -6.75
C CYS A 55 -3.37 13.96 -8.10
N LYS A 56 -2.92 14.61 -9.17
CA LYS A 56 -3.21 14.17 -10.54
C LYS A 56 -2.25 13.05 -10.89
N ILE A 57 -2.74 11.81 -10.84
CA ILE A 57 -1.90 10.62 -11.00
C ILE A 57 -1.42 10.52 -12.45
N GLY A 58 -0.11 10.61 -12.66
CA GLY A 58 0.55 10.38 -13.95
C GLY A 58 1.05 8.95 -14.14
N GLY A 59 1.22 8.20 -13.04
CA GLY A 59 1.71 6.81 -13.09
C GLY A 59 2.03 6.27 -11.71
N THR A 60 2.56 5.04 -11.67
CA THR A 60 3.04 4.35 -10.47
C THR A 60 4.57 4.36 -10.42
N ALA A 61 5.13 4.49 -9.22
CA ALA A 61 6.56 4.44 -8.97
C ALA A 61 6.86 3.87 -7.58
N SER A 62 8.11 3.50 -7.35
CA SER A 62 8.62 3.27 -5.99
C SER A 62 8.65 4.57 -5.22
N CYS A 63 8.33 4.53 -3.92
CA CYS A 63 8.37 5.74 -3.11
C CYS A 63 9.80 6.25 -2.93
N PRO A 64 10.08 7.51 -3.26
CA PRO A 64 11.40 8.06 -3.04
C PRO A 64 11.67 8.23 -1.54
N THR A 65 12.93 8.03 -1.14
CA THR A 65 13.39 8.20 0.25
C THR A 65 14.03 9.56 0.51
N GLY A 66 14.18 10.39 -0.52
CA GLY A 66 14.78 11.71 -0.40
C GLY A 66 13.93 12.67 0.41
N VAL A 67 14.52 13.29 1.44
CA VAL A 67 13.84 14.24 2.35
C VAL A 67 13.33 15.51 1.66
N ASN A 68 13.90 15.86 0.51
CA ASN A 68 13.51 17.05 -0.26
C ASN A 68 12.31 16.82 -1.17
N ILE A 69 11.72 15.62 -1.16
CA ILE A 69 10.62 15.25 -2.04
C ILE A 69 9.30 15.33 -1.28
N LYS A 70 8.47 16.29 -1.66
CA LYS A 70 7.13 16.45 -1.10
C LYS A 70 6.27 15.25 -1.51
N THR A 71 5.93 14.44 -0.51
CA THR A 71 5.11 13.24 -0.67
C THR A 71 3.92 13.33 0.27
N CYS A 72 2.71 13.24 -0.26
CA CYS A 72 1.52 13.08 0.57
C CYS A 72 1.21 11.59 0.77
N SER A 73 0.33 11.26 1.72
CA SER A 73 -0.13 9.88 1.92
C SER A 73 -1.60 9.75 1.60
N ALA A 74 -1.96 8.63 0.97
CA ALA A 74 -3.34 8.18 0.76
C ALA A 74 -4.03 7.81 2.08
N ALA A 75 -3.29 7.66 3.18
CA ALA A 75 -3.86 7.38 4.49
C ALA A 75 -4.61 8.62 5.01
N ARG A 76 -5.94 8.50 5.16
CA ARG A 76 -6.72 9.53 5.85
C ARG A 76 -6.37 9.46 7.34
N PRO A 77 -6.16 10.61 8.02
CA PRO A 77 -6.17 10.66 9.47
C PRO A 77 -7.44 10.03 10.06
N LEU A 78 -8.56 10.12 9.33
CA LEU A 78 -9.87 9.58 9.73
C LEU A 78 -9.95 8.05 9.70
N ASP A 79 -9.35 7.38 8.70
CA ASP A 79 -9.29 5.91 8.67
C ASP A 79 -8.44 5.39 9.83
N ARG A 80 -7.30 6.06 10.09
CA ARG A 80 -6.44 5.71 11.22
C ARG A 80 -7.16 5.95 12.56
N LEU A 81 -7.92 7.04 12.69
CA LEU A 81 -8.77 7.31 13.87
C LEU A 81 -9.88 6.26 14.02
N HIS A 82 -10.54 5.86 12.93
CA HIS A 82 -11.59 4.85 12.98
C HIS A 82 -11.02 3.51 13.42
N GLN A 83 -9.87 3.11 12.86
CA GLN A 83 -9.17 1.89 13.25
C GLN A 83 -8.73 1.94 14.72
N LEU A 84 -8.17 3.07 15.18
CA LEU A 84 -7.84 3.28 16.59
C LEU A 84 -9.08 3.22 17.50
N ALA A 85 -10.22 3.75 17.06
CA ALA A 85 -11.48 3.68 17.80
C ALA A 85 -12.01 2.24 17.88
N THR A 86 -11.93 1.47 16.79
CA THR A 86 -12.30 0.05 16.79
C THR A 86 -11.43 -0.76 17.76
N PHE A 87 -10.12 -0.50 17.80
CA PHE A 87 -9.22 -1.13 18.78
C PHE A 87 -9.47 -0.68 20.22
N ALA A 88 -10.00 0.52 20.44
CA ALA A 88 -10.35 1.01 21.77
C ALA A 88 -11.64 0.37 22.30
N GLU A 89 -12.59 0.07 21.41
CA GLU A 89 -13.86 -0.59 21.74
C GLU A 89 -13.69 -2.09 22.08
N GLU A 90 -12.69 -2.77 21.51
CA GLU A 90 -12.41 -4.21 21.74
C GLU A 90 -11.63 -4.53 23.04
N ARG A 91 -11.37 -3.57 23.93
CA ARG A 91 -10.85 -3.85 25.28
C ARG A 91 -12.02 -4.15 26.22
N PRO A 92 -12.42 -5.43 26.47
CA PRO A 92 -13.32 -5.71 27.57
C PRO A 92 -12.65 -5.36 28.89
N GLN A 93 -13.43 -4.75 29.78
CA GLN A 93 -13.08 -4.45 31.17
C GLN A 93 -12.77 -5.72 31.96
#